data_AF-A0A945CK67-F1
#
_entry.id   AF-A0A945CK67-F1
#
_cell.length_a   1.000
_cell.length_b   1.000
_cell.length_c   1.000
_cell.angle_alpha   90.00
_cell.angle_beta   90.00
_cell.angle_gamma   90.00
#
_symmetry.space_group_name_H-M   'P 1'
#
loop_
_entity.id
_entity.type
_entity.pdbx_description
1 polymer ?
#
loop_
_entity_poly.entity_id
_entity_poly.type
_entity_poly.pdbx_seq_one_letter_code
_entity_poly.pdbx_strand_id
1 'polypeptide(L)'
;MNYTSLIPLKKDDESFGGCEIGGKAGNLVELIRAGLPVPDGWIVPGEVFEDHLATYGLDESAHAVFVDGDEARCGEVRRPILSMELHPELLQSFSSLPDMPFAVRSSASVEDGARGSYSGLFSSRLGVGKADLGDAVKQVWASVFTSEVQSYHRRVAPGSGCPVMAVLIMPLLDARISG
;
A
#
# COMPACT_ATOMS: atom_id res chain seq x y z
N MET A 1 -12.69 -4.92 -15.24
CA MET A 1 -11.29 -4.75 -15.69
C MET A 1 -10.45 -5.68 -14.83
N ASN A 2 -9.68 -6.60 -15.42
CA ASN A 2 -8.91 -7.62 -14.69
C ASN A 2 -7.55 -7.06 -14.24
N TYR A 3 -7.52 -6.23 -13.20
CA TYR A 3 -6.26 -5.65 -12.66
C TYR A 3 -5.74 -6.39 -11.41
N THR A 4 -5.98 -7.70 -11.31
CA THR A 4 -5.61 -8.47 -10.10
C THR A 4 -4.28 -9.22 -10.24
N SER A 5 -3.30 -8.61 -10.89
CA SER A 5 -1.93 -9.13 -10.94
C SER A 5 -0.97 -8.19 -10.21
N LEU A 6 -0.18 -8.73 -9.29
CA LEU A 6 0.94 -8.01 -8.70
C LEU A 6 1.86 -7.47 -9.79
N ILE A 7 2.34 -6.24 -9.62
CA ILE A 7 3.35 -5.67 -10.51
C ILE A 7 4.73 -6.14 -10.01
N PRO A 8 5.54 -6.83 -10.84
CA PRO A 8 6.91 -7.15 -10.47
C PRO A 8 7.75 -5.88 -10.33
N LEU A 9 8.46 -5.75 -9.22
CA LEU A 9 9.50 -4.74 -9.05
C LEU A 9 10.84 -5.40 -9.38
N LYS A 10 11.26 -5.33 -10.64
CA LYS A 10 12.46 -6.01 -11.15
C LYS A 10 13.28 -5.12 -12.05
N LYS A 11 14.58 -5.43 -12.15
CA LYS A 11 15.55 -4.68 -12.96
C LYS A 11 15.25 -4.68 -14.47
N ASP A 12 14.68 -5.77 -14.96
CA ASP A 12 14.49 -6.01 -16.40
C ASP A 12 13.04 -5.79 -16.85
N ASP A 13 12.19 -5.21 -15.99
CA ASP A 13 10.77 -4.99 -16.30
C ASP A 13 10.52 -3.53 -16.72
N GLU A 14 10.01 -3.31 -17.93
CA GLU A 14 9.66 -1.97 -18.43
C GLU A 14 8.20 -1.60 -18.12
N SER A 15 7.44 -2.49 -17.49
CA SER A 15 5.98 -2.40 -17.29
C SER A 15 5.54 -1.46 -16.16
N PHE A 16 6.37 -0.51 -15.74
CA PHE A 16 6.01 0.45 -14.66
C PHE A 16 5.04 1.56 -15.12
N GLY A 17 4.29 1.35 -16.22
CA GLY A 17 3.42 2.35 -16.83
C GLY A 17 1.94 2.10 -16.57
N GLY A 18 1.24 3.10 -16.06
CA GLY A 18 -0.23 3.17 -16.07
C GLY A 18 -0.97 2.76 -14.80
N CYS A 19 -0.26 2.42 -13.70
CA CYS A 19 -0.86 2.09 -12.40
C CYS A 19 -0.27 2.96 -11.28
N GLU A 20 -1.07 3.28 -10.27
CA GLU A 20 -0.66 3.98 -9.04
C GLU A 20 0.12 3.03 -8.14
N ILE A 21 1.44 3.24 -8.05
CA ILE A 21 2.35 2.42 -7.23
C ILE A 21 2.81 3.14 -5.95
N GLY A 22 2.45 4.41 -5.78
CA GLY A 22 2.86 5.26 -4.67
C GLY A 22 4.31 5.72 -4.70
N GLY A 23 4.63 6.69 -3.84
CA GLY A 23 5.92 7.40 -3.84
C GLY A 23 7.12 6.50 -3.59
N LYS A 24 7.05 5.60 -2.59
CA LYS A 24 8.19 4.72 -2.27
C LYS A 24 8.49 3.72 -3.37
N ALA A 25 7.48 3.08 -3.94
CA ALA A 25 7.68 2.17 -5.06
C ALA A 25 8.23 2.92 -6.27
N GLY A 26 7.70 4.12 -6.57
CA GLY A 26 8.24 5.01 -7.60
C GLY A 26 9.73 5.29 -7.40
N ASN A 27 10.14 5.65 -6.18
CA ASN A 27 11.55 5.86 -5.85
C ASN A 27 12.39 4.58 -6.06
N LEU A 28 11.90 3.41 -5.67
CA LEU A 28 12.60 2.14 -5.93
C LEU A 28 12.74 1.85 -7.43
N VAL A 29 11.73 2.16 -8.24
CA VAL A 29 11.79 2.06 -9.70
C VAL A 29 12.87 2.98 -10.26
N GLU A 30 12.98 4.22 -9.76
CA GLU A 30 14.04 5.14 -10.17
C GLU A 30 15.44 4.62 -9.80
N LEU A 31 15.62 4.06 -8.61
CA LEU A 31 16.89 3.45 -8.19
C LEU A 31 17.25 2.24 -9.07
N ILE A 32 16.27 1.41 -9.42
CA ILE A 32 16.43 0.30 -10.36
C ILE A 32 16.90 0.81 -11.73
N ARG A 33 16.23 1.83 -12.27
CA ARG A 33 16.59 2.46 -13.55
C ARG A 33 17.99 3.09 -13.52
N ALA A 34 18.41 3.60 -12.36
CA ALA A 34 19.76 4.09 -12.14
C ALA A 34 20.82 2.98 -12.00
N GLY A 35 20.41 1.70 -12.05
CA GLY A 35 21.31 0.55 -11.95
C GLY A 35 21.77 0.23 -10.52
N LEU A 36 21.12 0.82 -9.52
CA LEU A 36 21.44 0.57 -8.11
C LEU A 36 20.89 -0.79 -7.65
N PRO A 37 21.53 -1.42 -6.64
CA PRO A 37 21.12 -2.73 -6.15
C PRO A 37 19.85 -2.61 -5.31
N VAL A 38 18.70 -2.82 -5.95
CA VAL A 38 17.40 -2.97 -5.29
C VAL A 38 17.01 -4.44 -5.36
N PRO A 39 16.62 -5.09 -4.24
CA PRO A 39 16.10 -6.45 -4.28
C PRO A 39 14.85 -6.53 -5.15
N ASP A 40 14.69 -7.63 -5.87
CA ASP A 40 13.44 -7.88 -6.59
C ASP A 40 12.26 -7.97 -5.60
N GLY A 41 11.09 -7.49 -6.01
CA GLY A 41 9.90 -7.54 -5.19
C GLY A 41 8.62 -7.47 -6.00
N TRP A 42 7.53 -7.13 -5.34
CA TRP A 42 6.20 -7.02 -5.92
C TRP A 42 5.46 -5.82 -5.35
N ILE A 43 4.53 -5.27 -6.14
CA ILE A 43 3.66 -4.19 -5.74
C ILE A 43 2.21 -4.66 -5.88
N VAL A 44 1.43 -4.48 -4.82
CA VAL A 44 -0.03 -4.45 -4.90
C VAL A 44 -0.42 -3.03 -5.35
N PRO A 45 -1.00 -2.85 -6.55
CA PRO A 45 -1.35 -1.53 -7.07
C PRO A 45 -2.37 -0.80 -6.19
N GLY A 46 -2.34 0.52 -6.22
CA GLY A 46 -3.28 1.38 -5.50
C GLY A 46 -4.73 1.20 -5.95
N GLU A 47 -4.95 0.85 -7.21
CA GLU A 47 -6.28 0.56 -7.76
C GLU A 47 -6.91 -0.65 -7.06
N VAL A 48 -6.11 -1.63 -6.62
CA VAL A 48 -6.62 -2.80 -5.89
C VAL A 48 -7.13 -2.39 -4.50
N PHE A 49 -6.56 -1.35 -3.90
CA PHE A 49 -7.09 -0.76 -2.67
C PHE A 49 -8.42 -0.05 -2.92
N GLU A 50 -8.52 0.75 -3.97
CA GLU A 50 -9.75 1.44 -4.35
C GLU A 50 -10.88 0.46 -4.70
N ASP A 51 -10.58 -0.56 -5.50
CA ASP A 51 -11.51 -1.65 -5.85
C ASP A 51 -11.98 -2.41 -4.61
N HIS A 52 -11.10 -2.63 -3.63
CA HIS A 52 -11.46 -3.26 -2.36
C HIS A 52 -12.43 -2.39 -1.56
N LEU A 53 -12.20 -1.07 -1.46
CA LEU A 53 -13.14 -0.16 -0.81
C LEU A 53 -14.50 -0.16 -1.52
N ALA A 54 -14.51 -0.07 -2.86
CA ALA A 54 -15.72 -0.03 -3.65
C ALA A 54 -16.52 -1.33 -3.56
N THR A 55 -15.85 -2.49 -3.64
CA THR A 55 -16.47 -3.82 -3.52
C THR A 55 -17.27 -3.98 -2.22
N TYR A 56 -16.79 -3.35 -1.15
CA TYR A 56 -17.42 -3.41 0.16
C TYR A 56 -18.24 -2.17 0.53
N GLY A 57 -18.45 -1.23 -0.41
CA GLY A 57 -19.25 -0.01 -0.20
C GLY A 57 -18.66 0.93 0.86
N LEU A 58 -17.33 0.98 0.96
CA LEU A 58 -16.60 1.81 1.94
C LEU A 58 -16.14 3.15 1.35
N ASP A 59 -16.37 3.38 0.07
CA ASP A 59 -15.95 4.56 -0.70
C ASP A 59 -16.50 5.87 -0.13
N GLU A 60 -17.81 5.95 0.15
CA GLU A 60 -18.42 7.13 0.75
C GLU A 60 -17.88 7.40 2.16
N SER A 61 -17.69 6.36 2.96
CA SER A 61 -17.17 6.49 4.32
C SER A 61 -15.69 6.89 4.30
N ALA A 62 -14.89 6.32 3.40
CA ALA A 62 -13.51 6.72 3.18
C ALA A 62 -13.41 8.18 2.72
N HIS A 63 -14.32 8.63 1.84
CA HIS A 63 -14.40 10.02 1.42
C HIS A 63 -14.69 10.96 2.61
N ALA A 64 -15.71 10.65 3.42
CA ALA A 64 -16.11 11.46 4.57
C ALA A 64 -15.00 11.60 5.63
N VAL A 65 -14.19 10.56 5.84
CA VAL A 65 -13.04 10.59 6.76
C VAL A 65 -12.09 11.75 6.42
N PHE A 66 -11.80 11.97 5.13
CA PHE A 66 -10.79 12.94 4.69
C PHE A 66 -11.36 14.28 4.26
N VAL A 67 -12.44 14.28 3.47
CA VAL A 67 -13.03 15.50 2.89
C VAL A 67 -13.84 16.26 3.94
N ASP A 68 -14.78 15.58 4.59
CA ASP A 68 -15.56 16.18 5.67
C ASP A 68 -14.74 16.27 6.97
N GLY A 69 -13.74 15.39 7.08
CA GLY A 69 -12.86 15.34 8.24
C GLY A 69 -13.52 14.72 9.46
N ASP A 70 -14.43 13.78 9.23
CA ASP A 70 -15.12 13.04 10.27
C ASP A 70 -14.22 11.92 10.82
N GLU A 71 -13.44 12.26 11.84
CA GLU A 71 -12.49 11.33 12.48
C GLU A 71 -13.19 10.10 13.08
N ALA A 72 -14.46 10.23 13.50
CA ALA A 72 -15.21 9.12 14.09
C ALA A 72 -15.41 7.98 13.08
N ARG A 73 -15.46 8.30 11.77
CA ARG A 73 -15.59 7.33 10.68
C ARG A 73 -14.32 6.55 10.38
N CYS A 74 -13.16 6.94 10.92
CA CYS A 74 -11.92 6.15 10.76
C CYS A 74 -12.15 4.69 11.20
N GLY A 75 -12.83 4.47 12.32
CA GLY A 75 -13.15 3.13 12.82
C GLY A 75 -14.17 2.38 11.96
N GLU A 76 -15.10 3.11 11.32
CA GLU A 76 -16.14 2.55 10.45
C GLU A 76 -15.55 1.99 9.16
N VAL A 77 -14.47 2.58 8.64
CA VAL A 77 -13.76 2.07 7.44
C VAL A 77 -12.69 1.06 7.81
N ARG A 78 -11.91 1.36 8.85
CA ARG A 78 -10.76 0.53 9.27
C ARG A 78 -11.16 -0.89 9.65
N ARG A 79 -12.25 -1.06 10.40
CA ARG A 79 -12.67 -2.38 10.91
C ARG A 79 -13.10 -3.32 9.77
N PRO A 80 -13.97 -2.91 8.83
CA PRO A 80 -14.29 -3.69 7.64
C PRO A 80 -13.06 -4.15 6.86
N ILE A 81 -12.13 -3.25 6.54
CA ILE A 81 -10.88 -3.59 5.81
C ILE A 81 -10.13 -4.74 6.47
N LEU A 82 -10.05 -4.76 7.81
CA LEU A 82 -9.35 -5.82 8.54
C LEU A 82 -10.11 -7.15 8.52
N SER A 83 -11.44 -7.10 8.54
CA SER A 83 -12.31 -8.28 8.66
C SER A 83 -12.69 -8.93 7.32
N MET A 84 -12.63 -8.18 6.24
CA MET A 84 -13.12 -8.62 4.94
C MET A 84 -12.08 -9.43 4.18
N GLU A 85 -12.58 -10.30 3.31
CA GLU A 85 -11.74 -11.14 2.46
C GLU A 85 -11.17 -10.33 1.30
N LEU A 86 -9.94 -10.64 0.93
CA LEU A 86 -9.36 -10.10 -0.30
C LEU A 86 -9.97 -10.79 -1.52
N HIS A 87 -9.90 -10.12 -2.67
CA HIS A 87 -10.31 -10.74 -3.93
C HIS A 87 -9.54 -12.05 -4.16
N PRO A 88 -10.22 -13.15 -4.58
CA PRO A 88 -9.58 -14.45 -4.77
C PRO A 88 -8.37 -14.39 -5.71
N GLU A 89 -8.40 -13.54 -6.73
CA GLU A 89 -7.29 -13.38 -7.67
C GLU A 89 -6.06 -12.74 -7.01
N LEU A 90 -6.25 -11.81 -6.07
CA LEU A 90 -5.15 -11.24 -5.28
C LEU A 90 -4.55 -12.31 -4.36
N LEU A 91 -5.38 -13.10 -3.68
CA LEU A 91 -4.91 -14.22 -2.86
C LEU A 91 -4.15 -15.27 -3.70
N GLN A 92 -4.66 -15.58 -4.89
CA GLN A 92 -4.02 -16.48 -5.83
C GLN A 92 -2.66 -15.93 -6.27
N SER A 93 -2.53 -14.62 -6.46
CA SER A 93 -1.26 -13.99 -6.80
C SER A 93 -0.20 -14.13 -5.70
N PHE A 94 -0.60 -14.11 -4.42
CA PHE A 94 0.34 -14.36 -3.32
C PHE A 94 0.82 -15.80 -3.27
N SER A 95 -0.01 -16.76 -3.66
CA SER A 95 0.37 -18.18 -3.63
C SER A 95 1.55 -18.53 -4.55
N SER A 96 1.72 -17.77 -5.64
CA SER A 96 2.81 -17.94 -6.62
C SER A 96 4.14 -17.33 -6.16
N LEU A 97 4.13 -16.58 -5.06
CA LEU A 97 5.34 -16.01 -4.48
C LEU A 97 6.23 -17.09 -3.84
N PRO A 98 7.56 -16.84 -3.76
CA PRO A 98 8.49 -17.76 -3.11
C PRO A 98 8.12 -17.97 -1.63
N ASP A 99 8.41 -19.15 -1.11
CA ASP A 99 8.17 -19.47 0.29
C ASP A 99 9.32 -18.93 1.17
N MET A 100 9.19 -17.66 1.56
CA MET A 100 10.19 -16.93 2.35
C MET A 100 9.53 -15.79 3.14
N PRO A 101 10.19 -15.21 4.15
CA PRO A 101 9.67 -14.03 4.83
C PRO A 101 9.76 -12.77 3.96
N PHE A 102 8.73 -11.92 4.06
CA PHE A 102 8.62 -10.65 3.35
C PHE A 102 8.56 -9.46 4.31
N ALA A 103 9.01 -8.30 3.82
CA ALA A 103 8.68 -6.98 4.32
C ALA A 103 7.53 -6.40 3.49
N VAL A 104 6.40 -6.12 4.14
CA VAL A 104 5.19 -5.54 3.54
C VAL A 104 5.08 -4.08 3.99
N ARG A 105 5.20 -3.14 3.06
CA ARG A 105 5.38 -1.71 3.36
C ARG A 105 4.36 -0.86 2.60
N SER A 106 3.91 0.22 3.24
CA SER A 106 3.11 1.25 2.57
C SER A 106 3.88 1.90 1.44
N SER A 107 3.18 2.17 0.35
CA SER A 107 3.61 3.05 -0.74
C SER A 107 2.40 3.89 -1.15
N ALA A 108 2.17 5.00 -0.44
CA ALA A 108 1.00 5.83 -0.73
C ALA A 108 1.29 6.80 -1.89
N SER A 109 0.27 7.20 -2.65
CA SER A 109 0.38 8.22 -3.72
C SER A 109 0.84 9.58 -3.20
N VAL A 110 0.62 9.82 -1.91
CA VAL A 110 1.00 11.05 -1.19
C VAL A 110 2.37 10.97 -0.50
N GLU A 111 3.01 9.80 -0.49
CA GLU A 111 4.37 9.68 0.04
C GLU A 111 5.37 10.41 -0.87
N ASP A 112 6.35 11.08 -0.25
CA ASP A 112 7.44 11.80 -0.92
C ASP A 112 7.00 12.92 -1.90
N GLY A 113 5.76 13.41 -1.77
CA GLY A 113 5.24 14.54 -2.52
C GLY A 113 5.68 15.91 -1.98
N ALA A 114 5.60 16.94 -2.83
CA ALA A 114 5.99 18.32 -2.50
C ALA A 114 5.26 18.94 -1.30
N ARG A 115 4.13 18.35 -0.86
CA ARG A 115 3.25 18.88 0.18
C ARG A 115 3.57 18.37 1.59
N GLY A 116 4.44 17.36 1.73
CA GLY A 116 4.86 16.82 3.03
C GLY A 116 5.14 15.32 2.97
N SER A 117 5.97 14.81 3.88
CA SER A 117 6.23 13.37 3.99
C SER A 117 5.29 12.74 5.01
N TYR A 118 4.62 11.65 4.64
CA TYR A 118 3.79 10.85 5.56
C TYR A 118 4.65 9.88 6.38
N SER A 119 5.91 10.24 6.62
CA SER A 119 6.92 9.37 7.20
C SER A 119 6.48 8.91 8.59
N GLY A 120 6.44 7.59 8.78
CA GLY A 120 6.06 6.97 10.04
C GLY A 120 4.56 6.94 10.36
N LEU A 121 3.68 7.46 9.50
CA LEU A 121 2.24 7.44 9.74
C LEU A 121 1.57 6.15 9.27
N PHE A 122 2.04 5.61 8.15
CA PHE A 122 1.51 4.35 7.61
C PHE A 122 2.24 3.14 8.18
N SER A 123 1.54 2.00 8.20
CA SER A 123 2.07 0.76 8.76
C SER A 123 3.06 0.06 7.82
N SER A 124 3.98 -0.70 8.42
CA SER A 124 4.84 -1.67 7.76
C SER A 124 4.93 -2.94 8.61
N ARG A 125 5.06 -4.09 7.97
CA ARG A 125 5.12 -5.41 8.60
C ARG A 125 6.38 -6.13 8.11
N LEU A 126 7.15 -6.70 9.04
CA LEU A 126 8.39 -7.42 8.73
C LEU A 126 8.24 -8.89 9.12
N GLY A 127 8.95 -9.78 8.42
CA GLY A 127 8.91 -11.22 8.72
C GLY A 127 7.57 -11.87 8.39
N VAL A 128 6.84 -11.32 7.42
CA VAL A 128 5.53 -11.82 7.01
C VAL A 128 5.72 -13.08 6.17
N GLY A 129 5.20 -14.22 6.62
CA GLY A 129 5.19 -15.45 5.83
C GLY A 129 4.20 -15.35 4.66
N LYS A 130 4.37 -16.18 3.64
CA LYS A 130 3.51 -16.16 2.44
C LYS A 130 2.01 -16.30 2.77
N ALA A 131 1.67 -17.14 3.76
CA ALA A 131 0.29 -17.34 4.20
C ALA A 131 -0.34 -16.11 4.85
N ASP A 132 0.49 -15.23 5.43
CA ASP A 132 0.05 -14.05 6.19
C ASP A 132 0.04 -12.76 5.35
N LEU A 133 0.41 -12.84 4.07
CA LEU A 133 0.50 -11.67 3.19
C LEU A 133 -0.83 -10.92 3.04
N GLY A 134 -1.94 -11.65 2.95
CA GLY A 134 -3.26 -11.04 2.85
C GLY A 134 -3.59 -10.17 4.07
N ASP A 135 -3.33 -10.69 5.27
CA ASP A 135 -3.54 -9.94 6.51
C ASP A 135 -2.58 -8.76 6.65
N ALA A 136 -1.32 -8.92 6.23
CA ALA A 136 -0.37 -7.81 6.23
C ALA A 136 -0.78 -6.68 5.28
N VAL A 137 -1.27 -7.00 4.08
CA VAL A 137 -1.79 -6.02 3.11
C VAL A 137 -3.00 -5.28 3.69
N LYS A 138 -3.98 -5.99 4.25
CA LYS A 138 -5.13 -5.38 4.92
C LYS A 138 -4.72 -4.45 6.06
N GLN A 139 -3.70 -4.82 6.84
CA GLN A 139 -3.17 -3.95 7.92
C GLN A 139 -2.53 -2.68 7.37
N VAL A 140 -1.81 -2.74 6.25
CA VAL A 140 -1.24 -1.56 5.58
C VAL A 140 -2.36 -0.66 5.06
N TRP A 141 -3.36 -1.19 4.37
CA TRP A 141 -4.53 -0.41 3.91
C TRP A 141 -5.31 0.22 5.07
N ALA A 142 -5.58 -0.56 6.12
CA ALA A 142 -6.26 -0.09 7.32
C ALA A 142 -5.51 1.06 8.02
N SER A 143 -4.19 1.16 7.84
CA SER A 143 -3.38 2.24 8.43
C SER A 143 -3.66 3.63 7.84
N VAL A 144 -4.27 3.68 6.64
CA VAL A 144 -4.76 4.93 6.05
C VAL A 144 -5.84 5.57 6.94
N PHE A 145 -6.68 4.74 7.56
CA PHE A 145 -7.83 5.18 8.36
C PHE A 145 -7.50 5.25 9.85
N THR A 146 -6.48 6.04 10.18
CA THR A 146 -6.11 6.40 11.56
C THR A 146 -6.34 7.89 11.79
N SER A 147 -6.60 8.27 13.04
CA SER A 147 -6.75 9.67 13.47
C SER A 147 -5.55 10.53 13.08
N GLU A 148 -4.35 9.97 13.19
CA GLU A 148 -3.07 10.61 12.92
C GLU A 148 -2.90 10.89 11.42
N VAL A 149 -3.17 9.90 10.56
CA VAL A 149 -3.13 10.06 9.10
C VAL A 149 -4.19 11.06 8.65
N GLN A 150 -5.42 10.95 9.15
CA GLN A 150 -6.51 11.86 8.79
C GLN A 150 -6.19 13.30 9.16
N SER A 151 -5.79 13.53 10.42
CA SER A 151 -5.40 14.84 10.92
C SER A 151 -4.24 15.43 10.15
N TYR A 152 -3.22 14.63 9.83
CA TYR A 152 -2.08 15.08 9.03
C TYR A 152 -2.48 15.40 7.59
N HIS A 153 -3.23 14.50 6.93
CA HIS A 153 -3.68 14.65 5.56
C HIS A 153 -4.46 15.94 5.35
N ARG A 154 -5.42 16.24 6.24
CA ARG A 154 -6.20 17.49 6.17
C ARG A 154 -5.34 18.75 6.26
N ARG A 155 -4.23 18.71 6.99
CA ARG A 155 -3.31 19.85 7.10
C ARG A 155 -2.48 20.05 5.85
N VAL A 156 -1.94 18.98 5.27
CA VAL A 156 -1.01 19.07 4.13
C VAL A 156 -1.70 19.03 2.77
N ALA A 157 -2.93 18.52 2.71
CA ALA A 157 -3.74 18.37 1.51
C ALA A 157 -5.22 18.69 1.77
N PRO A 158 -5.56 19.93 2.18
CA PRO A 158 -6.94 20.30 2.49
C PRO A 158 -7.86 20.12 1.28
N GLY A 159 -9.03 19.51 1.51
CA GLY A 159 -10.03 19.23 0.48
C GLY A 159 -9.66 18.10 -0.50
N SER A 160 -8.53 17.42 -0.27
CA SER A 160 -8.18 16.20 -1.02
C SER A 160 -8.91 14.99 -0.45
N GLY A 161 -9.21 14.03 -1.33
CA GLY A 161 -9.87 12.77 -0.97
C GLY A 161 -8.94 11.79 -0.26
N CYS A 162 -9.40 10.55 -0.10
CA CYS A 162 -8.62 9.49 0.52
C CYS A 162 -7.27 9.30 -0.20
N PRO A 163 -6.13 9.22 0.53
CA PRO A 163 -4.87 8.78 -0.04
C PRO A 163 -5.00 7.39 -0.66
N VAL A 164 -4.49 7.22 -1.88
CA VAL A 164 -4.41 5.91 -2.52
C VAL A 164 -3.20 5.17 -1.95
N MET A 165 -3.37 3.88 -1.62
CA MET A 165 -2.36 3.08 -0.95
C MET A 165 -1.99 1.83 -1.75
N ALA A 166 -0.86 1.91 -2.45
CA ALA A 166 -0.18 0.72 -2.94
C ALA A 166 0.63 0.06 -1.81
N VAL A 167 0.97 -1.21 -2.00
CA VAL A 167 1.73 -1.99 -1.00
C VAL A 167 2.94 -2.65 -1.65
N LEU A 168 4.12 -2.36 -1.11
CA LEU A 168 5.37 -3.03 -1.47
C LEU A 168 5.53 -4.34 -0.71
N ILE A 169 5.78 -5.41 -1.42
CA ILE A 169 6.11 -6.74 -0.88
C ILE A 169 7.53 -7.06 -1.34
N MET A 170 8.48 -6.98 -0.41
CA MET A 170 9.90 -7.19 -0.66
C MET A 170 10.38 -8.41 0.12
N PRO A 171 11.34 -9.19 -0.39
CA PRO A 171 12.09 -10.15 0.41
C PRO A 171 12.62 -9.52 1.70
N LEU A 172 12.46 -10.21 2.83
CA LEU A 172 13.14 -9.79 4.06
C LEU A 172 14.62 -10.16 3.94
N LEU A 173 15.49 -9.15 3.94
CA LEU A 173 16.93 -9.36 3.87
C LEU A 173 17.50 -9.70 5.24
N ASP A 174 18.35 -10.72 5.31
CA ASP A 174 19.14 -11.04 6.50
C ASP A 174 20.33 -10.07 6.61
N ALA A 175 20.06 -8.90 7.18
CA ALA A 175 21.03 -7.83 7.31
C ALA A 175 21.91 -8.03 8.55
N ARG A 176 23.24 -8.00 8.36
CA ARG A 176 24.19 -7.91 9.49
C ARG A 176 24.18 -6.52 10.14
N ILE A 177 23.95 -5.47 9.34
CA ILE A 177 23.89 -4.05 9.75
C ILE A 177 22.87 -3.36 8.84
N SER A 178 22.07 -2.42 9.40
CA SER A 178 21.11 -1.58 8.66
C SER A 178 21.17 -0.13 9.13
N GLY A 179 20.91 0.84 8.25
CA GLY A 179 20.86 2.28 8.53
C GLY A 179 20.24 3.06 7.39
#